data_AF-A0A923J226-F1
#
_entry.id   AF-A0A923J226-F1
#
_cell.length_a   1.000
_cell.length_b   1.000
_cell.length_c   1.000
_cell.angle_alpha   90.00
_cell.angle_beta   90.00
_cell.angle_gamma   90.00
#
_symmetry.space_group_name_H-M   'P 1'
#
loop_
_entity.id
_entity.type
_entity.pdbx_description
1 polymer ?
#
loop_
_entity_poly.entity_id
_entity_poly.type
_entity_poly.pdbx_seq_one_letter_code
_entity_poly.pdbx_strand_id
1 'polypeptide(L)'
;MFNESIEKFTTNTKGHAEEFNKRLDKLVENDKYLNSQISTVSTNVGTAQTTAEAAKKRADEAFQFASNGKNFWVDVIGNPLAYADTFATLKNKTQALKNVLVKNLSAKGQQSIGTEDLERLINKILNINIGKRTYTSTGDVGMIPGNTYKIVNIATLQFTPYLIVILNNHWGWVGSKLESIYIKGLEENSGIKVDSNNTVSYNFNNGGSSSPKYGEYRFIAYE
;
A
#
# COMPACT_ATOMS: atom_id res chain seq x y z
N MET A 1 70.34 -85.90 -36.91
CA MET A 1 71.02 -84.58 -36.77
C MET A 1 70.55 -83.50 -37.76
N PHE A 2 70.76 -83.60 -39.10
CA PHE A 2 70.35 -82.50 -40.01
C PHE A 2 68.82 -82.34 -40.16
N ASN A 3 68.07 -83.44 -40.35
CA ASN A 3 66.60 -83.38 -40.45
C ASN A 3 65.91 -82.90 -39.15
N GLU A 4 66.37 -83.35 -37.98
CA GLU A 4 65.82 -82.91 -36.68
C GLU A 4 66.00 -81.41 -36.45
N SER A 5 67.10 -80.84 -36.93
CA SER A 5 67.36 -79.40 -36.80
C SER A 5 66.42 -78.57 -37.68
N ILE A 6 66.12 -79.05 -38.89
CA ILE A 6 65.15 -78.41 -39.79
C ILE A 6 63.74 -78.47 -39.22
N GLU A 7 63.29 -79.65 -38.74
CA GLU A 7 61.97 -79.78 -38.12
C GLU A 7 61.81 -78.88 -36.89
N LYS A 8 62.83 -78.81 -36.03
CA LYS A 8 62.85 -77.93 -34.85
C LYS A 8 62.82 -76.45 -35.24
N PHE A 9 63.56 -76.05 -36.28
CA PHE A 9 63.53 -74.67 -36.76
C PHE A 9 62.13 -74.32 -37.29
N THR A 10 61.57 -75.18 -38.15
CA THR A 10 60.27 -74.97 -38.82
C THR A 10 59.09 -74.92 -37.83
N THR A 11 59.10 -75.77 -36.81
CA THR A 11 58.09 -75.75 -35.73
C THR A 11 58.18 -74.49 -34.87
N ASN A 12 59.40 -74.05 -34.54
CA ASN A 12 59.60 -72.83 -33.74
C ASN A 12 59.12 -71.56 -34.48
N THR A 13 59.34 -71.48 -35.81
CA THR A 13 58.85 -70.34 -36.61
C THR A 13 57.33 -70.28 -36.69
N LYS A 14 56.64 -71.42 -36.81
CA LYS A 14 55.17 -71.48 -36.77
C LYS A 14 54.62 -71.03 -35.42
N GLY A 15 55.18 -71.52 -34.32
CA GLY A 15 54.79 -71.12 -32.97
C GLY A 15 54.94 -69.60 -32.73
N HIS A 16 56.02 -69.00 -33.22
CA HIS A 16 56.20 -67.55 -33.16
C HIS A 16 55.18 -66.77 -33.99
N ALA A 17 54.82 -67.25 -35.19
CA ALA A 17 53.81 -66.62 -36.03
C ALA A 17 52.41 -66.68 -35.40
N GLU A 18 52.04 -67.81 -34.78
CA GLU A 18 50.78 -67.96 -34.06
C GLU A 18 50.68 -67.04 -32.84
N GLU A 19 51.75 -66.95 -32.03
CA GLU A 19 51.80 -66.04 -30.89
C GLU A 19 51.76 -64.57 -31.33
N PHE A 20 52.42 -64.23 -32.45
CA PHE A 20 52.33 -62.89 -33.04
C PHE A 20 50.90 -62.54 -33.44
N ASN A 21 50.23 -63.42 -34.19
CA ASN A 21 48.84 -63.21 -34.63
C ASN A 21 47.89 -63.07 -33.43
N LYS A 22 48.06 -63.90 -32.40
CA LYS A 22 47.26 -63.81 -31.16
C LYS A 22 47.43 -62.47 -30.45
N ARG A 23 48.63 -61.90 -30.43
CA ARG A 23 48.88 -60.57 -29.87
C ARG A 23 48.26 -59.47 -30.72
N LEU A 24 48.31 -59.61 -32.05
CA LEU A 24 47.67 -58.69 -32.97
C LEU A 24 46.15 -58.64 -32.77
N ASP A 25 45.50 -59.81 -32.64
CA ASP A 25 44.05 -59.89 -32.38
C ASP A 25 43.67 -59.21 -31.05
N LYS A 26 44.47 -59.42 -30.00
CA LYS A 26 44.26 -58.75 -28.70
C LYS A 26 44.39 -57.23 -28.79
N LEU A 27 45.34 -56.73 -29.59
CA LEU A 27 45.49 -55.28 -29.80
C LEU A 27 44.25 -54.71 -30.50
N VAL A 28 43.73 -55.39 -31.52
CA VAL A 28 42.50 -54.97 -32.21
C VAL A 28 41.28 -54.99 -31.28
N GLU A 29 41.17 -55.98 -30.40
CA GLU A 29 40.09 -56.05 -29.40
C GLU A 29 40.19 -54.90 -28.37
N ASN A 30 41.40 -54.61 -27.88
CA ASN A 30 41.65 -53.50 -26.97
C ASN A 30 41.29 -52.15 -27.62
N ASP A 31 41.66 -51.92 -28.88
CA ASP A 31 41.33 -50.69 -29.60
C ASP A 31 39.80 -50.52 -29.74
N LYS A 32 39.07 -51.60 -30.06
CA LYS A 32 37.61 -51.58 -30.11
C LYS A 32 37.01 -51.24 -28.74
N TYR A 33 37.52 -51.85 -27.67
CA TYR A 33 37.06 -51.59 -26.31
C TYR A 33 37.30 -50.13 -25.89
N LEU A 34 38.52 -49.61 -26.10
CA LEU A 34 38.87 -48.23 -25.75
C LEU A 34 38.01 -47.22 -26.53
N ASN A 35 37.78 -47.44 -27.83
CA ASN A 35 36.91 -46.58 -28.62
C ASN A 35 35.47 -46.57 -28.11
N SER A 36 34.95 -47.71 -27.65
CA SER A 36 33.63 -47.79 -27.03
C SER A 36 33.57 -47.01 -25.70
N GLN A 37 34.60 -47.11 -24.86
CA GLN A 37 34.71 -46.34 -23.63
C GLN A 37 34.78 -44.83 -23.90
N ILE A 38 35.60 -44.40 -24.85
CA ILE A 38 35.72 -42.98 -25.25
C ILE A 38 34.37 -42.44 -25.75
N SER A 39 33.67 -43.19 -26.60
CA SER A 39 32.34 -42.81 -27.10
C SER A 39 31.33 -42.64 -25.97
N THR A 40 31.33 -43.55 -25.00
CA THR A 40 30.47 -43.49 -23.81
C THR A 40 30.78 -42.24 -22.98
N VAL A 41 32.06 -41.99 -22.68
CA VAL A 41 32.50 -40.81 -21.93
C VAL A 41 32.12 -39.52 -22.65
N SER A 42 32.34 -39.45 -23.97
CA SER A 42 31.98 -38.28 -24.78
C SER A 42 30.47 -37.98 -24.71
N THR A 43 29.64 -39.02 -24.77
CA THR A 43 28.17 -38.89 -24.67
C THR A 43 27.75 -38.39 -23.28
N ASN A 44 28.36 -38.92 -22.22
CA ASN A 44 28.09 -38.52 -20.85
C ASN A 44 28.51 -37.06 -20.60
N VAL A 45 29.67 -36.65 -21.10
CA VAL A 45 30.15 -35.27 -21.00
C VAL A 45 29.20 -34.30 -21.72
N GLY A 46 28.76 -34.62 -22.93
CA GLY A 46 27.79 -33.79 -23.67
C GLY A 46 26.44 -33.66 -22.93
N THR A 47 25.98 -34.75 -22.33
CA THR A 47 24.74 -34.75 -21.52
C THR A 47 24.90 -33.90 -20.26
N ALA A 48 26.02 -34.04 -19.56
CA ALA A 48 26.32 -33.25 -18.35
C ALA A 48 26.41 -31.76 -18.67
N GLN A 49 27.08 -31.39 -19.77
CA GLN A 49 27.19 -30.00 -20.22
C GLN A 49 25.79 -29.40 -20.49
N THR A 50 24.97 -30.09 -21.28
CA THR A 50 23.61 -29.62 -21.60
C THR A 50 22.76 -29.47 -20.34
N THR A 51 22.88 -30.41 -19.40
CA THR A 51 22.17 -30.37 -18.12
C THR A 51 22.62 -29.17 -17.28
N ALA A 52 23.92 -28.90 -17.21
CA ALA A 52 24.48 -27.78 -16.47
C ALA A 52 24.05 -26.43 -17.05
N GLU A 53 24.04 -26.28 -18.38
CA GLU A 53 23.55 -25.07 -19.06
C GLU A 53 22.06 -24.82 -18.76
N ALA A 54 21.24 -25.88 -18.83
CA ALA A 54 19.82 -25.78 -18.50
C ALA A 54 19.58 -25.45 -17.03
N ALA A 55 20.38 -26.00 -16.11
CA ALA A 55 20.29 -25.69 -14.68
C ALA A 55 20.67 -24.22 -14.40
N LYS A 56 21.74 -23.73 -15.04
CA LYS A 56 22.16 -22.32 -14.94
C LYS A 56 21.05 -21.38 -15.42
N LYS A 57 20.47 -21.64 -16.59
CA LYS A 57 19.36 -20.82 -17.12
C LYS A 57 18.18 -20.75 -16.17
N ARG A 58 17.77 -21.90 -15.60
CA ARG A 58 16.67 -21.94 -14.62
C ARG A 58 17.01 -21.19 -13.33
N ALA A 59 18.27 -21.23 -12.88
CA ALA A 59 18.71 -20.47 -11.73
C ALA A 59 18.65 -18.95 -11.99
N ASP A 60 19.12 -18.51 -13.16
CA ASP A 60 19.06 -17.10 -13.57
C ASP A 60 17.61 -16.59 -13.65
N GLU A 61 16.70 -17.37 -14.24
CA GLU A 61 15.26 -17.08 -14.28
C GLU A 61 14.66 -16.99 -12.87
N ALA A 62 15.01 -17.92 -11.97
CA ALA A 62 14.54 -17.91 -10.59
C ALA A 62 15.02 -16.66 -9.82
N PHE A 63 16.28 -16.25 -10.01
CA PHE A 63 16.80 -15.03 -9.40
C PHE A 63 16.11 -13.78 -9.94
N GLN A 64 15.85 -13.72 -11.25
CA GLN A 64 15.13 -12.61 -11.85
C GLN A 64 13.69 -12.52 -11.33
N PHE A 65 12.97 -13.64 -11.24
CA PHE A 65 11.61 -13.68 -10.70
C PHE A 65 11.57 -13.25 -9.23
N ALA A 66 12.53 -13.70 -8.41
CA ALA A 66 12.63 -13.26 -7.02
C ALA A 66 12.90 -11.75 -6.93
N SER A 67 13.78 -11.21 -7.77
CA SER A 67 14.07 -9.77 -7.82
C SER A 67 12.82 -8.96 -8.22
N ASN A 68 12.11 -9.40 -9.26
CA ASN A 68 10.87 -8.77 -9.72
C ASN A 68 9.80 -8.79 -8.62
N GLY A 69 9.66 -9.90 -7.90
CA GLY A 69 8.71 -10.02 -6.79
C GLY A 69 8.96 -9.00 -5.68
N LYS A 70 10.22 -8.71 -5.34
CA LYS A 70 10.56 -7.64 -4.39
C LYS A 70 10.21 -6.26 -4.94
N ASN A 71 10.55 -6.01 -6.21
CA ASN A 71 10.33 -4.72 -6.85
C ASN A 71 8.84 -4.38 -6.93
N PHE A 72 8.00 -5.33 -7.33
CA PHE A 72 6.55 -5.14 -7.37
C PHE A 72 5.96 -4.81 -6.00
N TRP A 73 6.47 -5.42 -4.92
CA TRP A 73 6.05 -5.07 -3.57
C TRP A 73 6.42 -3.61 -3.24
N VAL A 74 7.66 -3.21 -3.53
CA VAL A 74 8.14 -1.83 -3.32
C VAL A 74 7.31 -0.84 -4.13
N ASP A 75 6.97 -1.17 -5.38
CA ASP A 75 6.16 -0.32 -6.26
C ASP A 75 4.74 -0.09 -5.73
N VAL A 76 4.12 -1.12 -5.14
CA VAL A 76 2.75 -1.03 -4.61
C VAL A 76 2.69 -0.28 -3.28
N ILE A 77 3.64 -0.50 -2.38
CA ILE A 77 3.60 0.07 -1.02
C ILE A 77 4.34 1.41 -0.94
N GLY A 78 5.46 1.55 -1.64
CA GLY A 78 6.31 2.73 -1.61
C GLY A 78 7.13 2.89 -0.33
N ASN A 79 7.54 4.14 -0.06
CA ASN A 79 8.36 4.49 1.11
C ASN A 79 7.67 4.05 2.43
N PRO A 80 8.37 3.36 3.35
CA PRO A 80 9.84 3.25 3.53
C PRO A 80 10.48 1.98 2.97
N LEU A 81 9.78 1.24 2.10
CA LEU A 81 10.36 0.09 1.42
C LEU A 81 11.31 0.58 0.32
N ALA A 82 12.37 -0.19 0.07
CA ALA A 82 13.37 0.11 -0.95
C ALA A 82 13.71 -1.14 -1.77
N TYR A 83 14.07 -0.98 -3.04
CA TYR A 83 14.43 -2.10 -3.94
C TYR A 83 15.61 -2.95 -3.42
N ALA A 84 16.50 -2.35 -2.62
CA ALA A 84 17.61 -3.04 -1.99
C ALA A 84 17.20 -3.92 -0.79
N ASP A 85 15.98 -3.76 -0.26
CA ASP A 85 15.52 -4.54 0.87
C ASP A 85 15.42 -6.04 0.53
N THR A 86 15.64 -6.89 1.53
CA THR A 86 15.36 -8.33 1.46
C THR A 86 13.88 -8.59 1.71
N PHE A 87 13.36 -9.77 1.35
CA PHE A 87 11.96 -10.13 1.70
C PHE A 87 11.68 -10.05 3.21
N ALA A 88 12.64 -10.41 4.06
CA ALA A 88 12.49 -10.29 5.51
C ALA A 88 12.40 -8.81 5.95
N THR A 89 13.23 -7.94 5.37
CA THR A 89 13.19 -6.49 5.64
C THR A 89 11.88 -5.87 5.14
N LEU A 90 11.43 -6.23 3.93
CA LEU A 90 10.15 -5.78 3.36
C LEU A 90 8.97 -6.19 4.26
N LYS A 91 8.94 -7.44 4.73
CA LYS A 91 7.94 -7.94 5.69
C LYS A 91 7.93 -7.10 6.97
N ASN A 92 9.10 -6.88 7.57
CA ASN A 92 9.21 -6.15 8.83
C ASN A 92 8.78 -4.68 8.69
N LYS A 93 9.20 -4.00 7.62
CA LYS A 93 8.79 -2.62 7.33
C LYS A 93 7.29 -2.51 7.06
N THR A 94 6.72 -3.45 6.30
CA THR A 94 5.27 -3.50 6.05
C THR A 94 4.48 -3.71 7.34
N GLN A 95 4.94 -4.60 8.23
CA GLN A 95 4.32 -4.77 9.54
C GLN A 95 4.44 -3.51 10.42
N ALA A 96 5.57 -2.81 10.35
CA ALA A 96 5.73 -1.55 11.08
C ALA A 96 4.73 -0.48 10.62
N LEU A 97 4.51 -0.32 9.31
CA LEU A 97 3.47 0.56 8.75
C LEU A 97 2.07 0.18 9.27
N LYS A 98 1.75 -1.12 9.25
CA LYS A 98 0.48 -1.63 9.78
C LYS A 98 0.31 -1.32 11.27
N ASN A 99 1.36 -1.46 12.07
CA ASN A 99 1.34 -1.11 13.49
C ASN A 99 1.12 0.40 13.71
N VAL A 100 1.64 1.26 12.83
CA VAL A 100 1.36 2.71 12.85
C VAL A 100 -0.12 2.97 12.56
N LEU A 101 -0.71 2.32 11.56
CA LEU A 101 -2.15 2.42 11.28
C LEU A 101 -2.98 2.01 12.50
N VAL A 102 -2.65 0.88 13.14
CA VAL A 102 -3.31 0.41 14.37
C VAL A 102 -3.25 1.46 15.48
N LYS A 103 -2.07 2.05 15.72
CA LYS A 103 -1.90 3.11 16.72
C LYS A 103 -2.77 4.32 16.41
N ASN A 104 -2.79 4.74 15.15
CA ASN A 104 -3.56 5.91 14.70
C ASN A 104 -5.08 5.68 14.83
N LEU A 105 -5.56 4.48 14.47
CA LEU A 105 -6.97 4.10 14.64
C LEU A 105 -7.37 4.09 16.12
N SER A 106 -6.57 3.46 16.98
CA SER A 106 -6.83 3.45 18.43
C SER A 106 -6.82 4.86 19.03
N ALA A 107 -5.93 5.75 18.56
CA ALA A 107 -5.93 7.16 18.96
C ALA A 107 -7.18 7.94 18.50
N LYS A 108 -7.87 7.45 17.47
CA LYS A 108 -9.16 7.97 16.98
C LYS A 108 -10.37 7.24 17.58
N GLY A 109 -10.17 6.51 18.68
CA GLY A 109 -11.22 5.78 19.38
C GLY A 109 -11.64 4.47 18.72
N GLN A 110 -10.96 4.04 17.65
CA GLN A 110 -11.21 2.76 16.98
C GLN A 110 -10.27 1.69 17.52
N GLN A 111 -10.69 0.98 18.58
CA GLN A 111 -9.88 -0.05 19.24
C GLN A 111 -9.35 -1.05 18.21
N SER A 112 -8.02 -1.10 18.06
CA SER A 112 -7.35 -1.94 17.07
C SER A 112 -6.12 -2.62 17.67
N ILE A 113 -5.81 -3.84 17.20
CA ILE A 113 -4.65 -4.64 17.61
C ILE A 113 -3.75 -5.01 16.42
N GLY A 114 -2.48 -5.31 16.68
CA GLY A 114 -1.46 -5.52 15.63
C GLY A 114 -1.65 -6.76 14.74
N THR A 115 -2.46 -7.72 15.18
CA THR A 115 -2.71 -8.99 14.50
C THR A 115 -3.88 -8.97 13.52
N GLU A 116 -4.68 -7.92 13.49
CA GLU A 116 -5.85 -7.80 12.59
C GLU A 116 -5.46 -7.72 11.13
N ASP A 117 -6.27 -8.20 10.21
CA ASP A 117 -6.01 -8.04 8.77
C ASP A 117 -6.10 -6.57 8.33
N LEU A 118 -5.33 -6.22 7.29
CA LEU A 118 -5.27 -4.83 6.80
C LEU A 118 -6.64 -4.32 6.34
N GLU A 119 -7.42 -5.16 5.68
CA GLU A 119 -8.79 -4.83 5.25
C GLU A 119 -9.68 -4.47 6.45
N ARG A 120 -9.57 -5.23 7.55
CA ARG A 120 -10.34 -4.94 8.78
C ARG A 120 -9.93 -3.60 9.39
N LEU A 121 -8.64 -3.27 9.37
CA LEU A 121 -8.14 -1.96 9.83
C LEU A 121 -8.65 -0.82 8.93
N ILE A 122 -8.65 -1.01 7.60
CA ILE A 122 -9.18 -0.05 6.64
C ILE A 122 -10.67 0.21 6.89
N ASN A 123 -11.46 -0.84 7.07
CA ASN A 123 -12.91 -0.70 7.29
C ASN A 123 -13.26 0.06 8.57
N LYS A 124 -12.38 0.08 9.59
CA LYS A 124 -12.58 0.90 10.80
C LYS A 124 -12.40 2.40 10.56
N ILE A 125 -11.73 2.81 9.48
CA ILE A 125 -11.60 4.23 9.14
C ILE A 125 -12.98 4.87 8.95
N LEU A 126 -13.95 4.11 8.41
CA LEU A 126 -15.32 4.56 8.20
C LEU A 126 -16.06 4.90 9.52
N ASN A 127 -15.62 4.32 10.64
CA ASN A 127 -16.22 4.52 11.95
C ASN A 127 -15.52 5.62 12.77
N ILE A 128 -14.49 6.26 12.23
CA ILE A 128 -13.80 7.36 12.92
C ILE A 128 -14.78 8.53 13.06
N ASN A 129 -15.03 8.92 14.32
CA ASN A 129 -15.75 10.14 14.62
C ASN A 129 -14.85 11.35 14.31
N ILE A 130 -15.21 12.13 13.29
CA ILE A 130 -14.51 13.35 12.90
C ILE A 130 -14.96 14.59 13.71
N GLY A 131 -15.85 14.38 14.69
CA GLY A 131 -16.47 15.44 15.48
C GLY A 131 -17.63 16.12 14.76
N LYS A 132 -18.37 16.97 15.49
CA LYS A 132 -19.31 17.93 14.91
C LYS A 132 -18.56 19.20 14.54
N ARG A 133 -18.76 19.73 13.33
CA ARG A 133 -18.19 21.04 12.98
C ARG A 133 -18.94 22.13 13.72
N THR A 134 -18.19 23.02 14.36
CA THR A 134 -18.73 24.24 14.97
C THR A 134 -18.12 25.45 14.29
N TYR A 135 -18.93 26.48 14.11
CA TYR A 135 -18.47 27.76 13.61
C TYR A 135 -18.97 28.86 14.56
N THR A 136 -18.08 29.75 14.96
CA THR A 136 -18.42 30.91 15.79
C THR A 136 -17.95 32.17 15.11
N SER A 137 -18.81 33.19 15.01
CA SER A 137 -18.41 34.54 14.61
C SER A 137 -19.09 35.58 15.46
N THR A 138 -18.56 36.80 15.42
CA THR A 138 -19.27 37.99 15.91
C THR A 138 -19.64 38.87 14.72
N GLY A 139 -20.74 39.60 14.84
CA GLY A 139 -21.23 40.47 13.79
C GLY A 139 -21.95 41.68 14.37
N ASP A 140 -21.79 42.82 13.71
CA ASP A 140 -22.49 44.04 14.03
C ASP A 140 -23.82 44.13 13.27
N VAL A 141 -24.76 44.89 13.83
CA VAL A 141 -26.04 45.17 13.19
C VAL A 141 -25.90 46.35 12.23
N GLY A 142 -26.34 46.16 10.99
CA GLY A 142 -26.60 47.24 10.04
C GLY A 142 -28.10 47.56 9.95
N MET A 143 -28.45 48.84 9.88
CA MET A 143 -29.80 49.30 9.57
C MET A 143 -30.03 49.24 8.05
N ILE A 144 -31.17 48.69 7.60
CA ILE A 144 -31.58 48.64 6.19
C ILE A 144 -32.81 49.56 6.01
N PRO A 145 -33.03 50.17 4.82
CA PRO A 145 -34.22 50.97 4.55
C PRO A 145 -35.54 50.27 4.94
N GLY A 146 -36.45 51.00 5.60
CA GLY A 146 -37.77 50.49 6.01
C GLY A 146 -37.84 49.90 7.42
N ASN A 147 -37.05 50.40 8.39
CA ASN A 147 -37.03 49.95 9.79
C ASN A 147 -36.69 48.46 10.01
N THR A 148 -36.11 47.81 9.00
CA THR A 148 -35.63 46.43 9.11
C THR A 148 -34.15 46.43 9.45
N TYR A 149 -33.76 45.62 10.41
CA TYR A 149 -32.36 45.48 10.78
C TYR A 149 -31.87 44.08 10.39
N LYS A 150 -30.61 44.02 9.97
CA LYS A 150 -29.97 42.77 9.55
C LYS A 150 -28.59 42.70 10.17
N ILE A 151 -28.22 41.51 10.63
CA ILE A 151 -26.80 41.23 10.91
C ILE A 151 -26.10 41.14 9.55
N VAL A 152 -25.17 42.05 9.31
CA VAL A 152 -24.40 42.10 8.07
C VAL A 152 -23.18 41.17 8.23
N ASN A 153 -22.92 40.31 7.23
CA ASN A 153 -21.81 39.35 7.18
C ASN A 153 -21.85 38.14 8.13
N ILE A 154 -22.98 37.40 8.20
CA ILE A 154 -22.91 36.03 8.72
C ILE A 154 -22.26 35.14 7.63
N ALA A 155 -21.22 34.39 8.01
CA ALA A 155 -20.37 33.71 7.05
C ALA A 155 -21.08 32.63 6.23
N THR A 156 -20.47 32.33 5.08
CA THR A 156 -20.74 31.10 4.32
C THR A 156 -20.10 29.92 5.05
N LEU A 157 -20.94 29.03 5.57
CA LEU A 157 -20.46 27.86 6.30
C LEU A 157 -19.94 26.78 5.35
N GLN A 158 -18.82 26.14 5.73
CA GLN A 158 -18.25 24.99 5.02
C GLN A 158 -19.00 23.67 5.30
N PHE A 159 -20.16 23.76 5.97
CA PHE A 159 -21.05 22.66 6.32
C PHE A 159 -22.50 23.16 6.38
N THR A 160 -23.46 22.25 6.27
CA THR A 160 -24.88 22.56 6.43
C THR A 160 -25.25 22.44 7.90
N PRO A 161 -25.63 23.53 8.59
CA PRO A 161 -25.90 23.48 10.02
C PRO A 161 -27.23 22.79 10.33
N TYR A 162 -27.29 22.01 11.42
CA TYR A 162 -28.56 21.53 12.01
C TYR A 162 -29.07 22.46 13.11
N LEU A 163 -28.17 23.22 13.74
CA LEU A 163 -28.46 24.15 14.82
C LEU A 163 -27.66 25.42 14.61
N ILE A 164 -28.32 26.56 14.72
CA ILE A 164 -27.69 27.88 14.81
C ILE A 164 -28.23 28.58 16.05
N VAL A 165 -27.34 29.19 16.81
CA VAL A 165 -27.65 30.01 17.98
C VAL A 165 -27.13 31.41 17.74
N ILE A 166 -28.00 32.40 17.93
CA ILE A 166 -27.64 33.82 17.90
C ILE A 166 -27.82 34.38 19.30
N LEU A 167 -26.74 34.93 19.83
CA LEU A 167 -26.69 35.58 21.13
C LEU A 167 -26.48 37.08 20.92
N ASN A 168 -27.18 37.91 21.68
CA ASN A 168 -26.97 39.34 21.74
C ASN A 168 -26.15 39.70 22.98
N ASN A 169 -25.00 40.35 22.76
CA ASN A 169 -24.24 41.04 23.80
C ASN A 169 -24.69 42.50 23.82
N HIS A 170 -25.71 42.78 24.62
CA HIS A 170 -26.15 44.15 24.84
C HIS A 170 -25.07 44.92 25.61
N TRP A 171 -24.70 46.11 25.12
CA TRP A 171 -23.72 46.94 25.79
C TRP A 171 -24.27 47.36 27.17
N GLY A 172 -23.53 47.05 28.24
CA GLY A 172 -23.89 47.41 29.62
C GLY A 172 -24.56 46.32 30.47
N TRP A 173 -24.77 45.10 29.95
CA TRP A 173 -25.21 43.95 30.76
C TRP A 173 -24.08 42.93 30.92
N VAL A 174 -23.95 42.33 32.11
CA VAL A 174 -22.99 41.24 32.34
C VAL A 174 -23.64 39.94 31.83
N GLY A 175 -23.47 39.64 30.55
CA GLY A 175 -23.87 38.36 29.94
C GLY A 175 -24.62 38.49 28.60
N SER A 176 -24.49 37.45 27.78
CA SER A 176 -25.19 37.33 26.50
C SER A 176 -26.63 36.85 26.72
N LYS A 177 -27.60 37.44 26.01
CA LYS A 177 -28.98 36.92 25.95
C LYS A 177 -29.17 36.11 24.67
N LEU A 178 -29.94 35.02 24.76
CA LEU A 178 -30.38 34.30 23.59
C LEU A 178 -31.33 35.19 22.78
N GLU A 179 -30.98 35.48 21.53
CA GLU A 179 -31.83 36.26 20.63
C GLU A 179 -32.63 35.35 19.70
N SER A 180 -31.98 34.32 19.13
CA SER A 180 -32.67 33.38 18.24
C SER A 180 -31.99 32.02 18.18
N ILE A 181 -32.79 31.00 17.87
CA ILE A 181 -32.35 29.64 17.57
C ILE A 181 -32.98 29.21 16.25
N TYR A 182 -32.15 28.63 15.38
CA TYR A 182 -32.59 27.88 14.22
C TYR A 182 -32.28 26.41 14.43
N ILE A 183 -33.28 25.55 14.19
CA ILE A 183 -33.13 24.11 14.15
C ILE A 183 -33.62 23.65 12.79
N LYS A 184 -32.78 22.91 12.07
CA LYS A 184 -33.13 22.41 10.73
C LYS A 184 -34.38 21.55 10.80
N GLY A 185 -35.38 21.88 9.98
CA GLY A 185 -36.69 21.23 9.98
C GLY A 185 -37.71 21.80 10.98
N LEU A 186 -37.33 22.77 11.83
CA LEU A 186 -38.20 23.52 12.75
C LEU A 186 -37.96 25.02 12.58
N GLU A 187 -38.12 25.51 11.35
CA GLU A 187 -37.62 26.83 10.94
C GLU A 187 -38.59 27.98 11.25
N GLU A 188 -39.80 27.66 11.70
CA GLU A 188 -40.87 28.63 11.94
C GLU A 188 -40.46 29.67 12.99
N ASN A 189 -40.61 30.96 12.62
CA ASN A 189 -40.44 32.12 13.50
C ASN A 189 -39.03 32.39 14.07
N SER A 190 -37.98 31.69 13.62
CA SER A 190 -36.61 31.96 14.09
C SER A 190 -36.04 33.30 13.59
N GLY A 191 -36.53 33.83 12.46
CA GLY A 191 -35.92 34.99 11.77
C GLY A 191 -34.54 34.69 11.15
N ILE A 192 -34.03 33.47 11.33
CA ILE A 192 -32.79 32.96 10.74
C ILE A 192 -33.15 32.21 9.46
N LYS A 193 -32.39 32.45 8.39
CA LYS A 193 -32.49 31.71 7.13
C LYS A 193 -31.12 31.19 6.74
N VAL A 194 -31.07 29.93 6.35
CA VAL A 194 -29.88 29.28 5.76
C VAL A 194 -30.22 28.97 4.31
N ASP A 195 -29.46 29.52 3.37
CA ASP A 195 -29.68 29.24 1.95
C ASP A 195 -28.99 27.94 1.48
N SER A 196 -29.20 27.57 0.22
CA SER A 196 -28.60 26.39 -0.39
C SER A 196 -27.06 26.42 -0.47
N ASN A 197 -26.46 27.60 -0.32
CA ASN A 197 -25.02 27.80 -0.31
C ASN A 197 -24.47 27.86 1.13
N ASN A 198 -25.27 27.47 2.14
CA ASN A 198 -24.96 27.58 3.57
C ASN A 198 -24.62 29.01 4.02
N THR A 199 -25.11 30.01 3.31
CA THR A 199 -25.04 31.40 3.77
C THR A 199 -26.17 31.62 4.74
N VAL A 200 -25.83 32.13 5.92
CA VAL A 200 -26.82 32.42 6.95
C VAL A 200 -27.20 33.89 6.90
N SER A 201 -28.47 34.18 7.14
CA SER A 201 -28.97 35.53 7.33
C SER A 201 -29.89 35.56 8.53
N TYR A 202 -29.89 36.67 9.26
CA TYR A 202 -30.78 36.89 10.39
C TYR A 202 -31.45 38.25 10.25
N ASN A 203 -32.78 38.23 10.21
CA ASN A 203 -33.62 39.42 10.19
C ASN A 203 -34.35 39.52 11.53
N PHE A 204 -34.34 40.70 12.13
CA PHE A 204 -35.14 40.95 13.33
C PHE A 204 -36.19 42.03 13.08
N ASN A 205 -37.42 41.71 13.47
CA ASN A 205 -38.53 42.65 13.48
C ASN A 205 -38.44 43.48 14.76
N ASN A 206 -38.10 44.76 14.65
CA ASN A 206 -38.21 45.68 15.78
C ASN A 206 -39.71 45.96 15.96
N GLY A 207 -40.36 45.28 16.91
CA GLY A 207 -41.82 45.30 17.14
C GLY A 207 -42.35 46.67 17.58
N GLY A 208 -42.25 47.68 16.72
CA GLY A 208 -42.73 49.05 16.96
C GLY A 208 -41.88 49.88 17.92
N SER A 209 -40.80 49.34 18.51
CA SER A 209 -39.95 50.10 19.42
C SER A 209 -38.94 50.96 18.64
N SER A 210 -38.85 52.25 18.97
CA SER A 210 -37.99 53.23 18.29
C SER A 210 -36.50 53.10 18.60
N SER A 211 -36.10 52.11 19.40
CA SER A 211 -34.70 51.92 19.80
C SER A 211 -34.13 50.67 19.14
N PRO A 212 -33.08 50.78 18.32
CA PRO A 212 -32.34 49.62 17.84
C PRO A 212 -31.76 48.87 19.04
N LYS A 213 -31.88 47.54 19.07
CA LYS A 213 -31.10 46.72 20.01
C LYS A 213 -29.63 46.79 19.60
N TYR A 214 -28.95 47.89 19.92
CA TYR A 214 -27.54 48.06 19.64
C TYR A 214 -26.73 47.10 20.51
N GLY A 215 -25.89 46.28 19.87
CA GLY A 215 -25.04 45.30 20.55
C GLY A 215 -24.26 44.44 19.58
N GLU A 216 -23.21 43.79 20.07
CA GLU A 216 -22.44 42.79 19.31
C GLU A 216 -23.23 41.47 19.33
N TYR A 217 -23.40 40.84 18.17
CA TYR A 217 -24.08 39.55 18.09
C TYR A 217 -23.05 38.44 17.94
N ARG A 218 -23.19 37.37 18.73
CA ARG A 218 -22.42 36.14 18.55
C ARG A 218 -23.26 35.11 17.83
N PHE A 219 -22.71 34.59 16.75
CA PHE A 219 -23.24 33.52 15.93
C PHE A 219 -22.52 32.22 16.27
N ILE A 220 -23.27 31.14 16.47
CA ILE A 220 -22.72 29.80 16.66
C ILE A 220 -23.51 28.82 15.80
N ALA A 221 -22.85 28.12 14.88
CA ALA A 221 -23.45 27.07 14.06
C ALA A 221 -22.85 25.71 14.40
N TYR A 222 -23.68 24.67 14.33
CA TYR A 222 -23.33 23.28 14.59
C TYR A 222 -23.78 22.39 13.42
N GLU A 223 -22.93 21.42 13.06
CA GLU A 223 -23.18 20.32 12.11
C GLU A 223 -23.67 19.01 12.75
#